data_AF-A0A922S5A5-F1
#
_entry.id   AF-A0A922S5A5-F1
#
_cell.length_a   1.000
_cell.length_b   1.000
_cell.length_c   1.000
_cell.angle_alpha   90.00
_cell.angle_beta   90.00
_cell.angle_gamma   90.00
#
_symmetry.space_group_name_H-M   'P 1'
#
loop_
_entity.id
_entity.type
_entity.pdbx_description
1 polymer ?
#
loop_
_entity_poly.entity_id
_entity_poly.type
_entity_poly.pdbx_seq_one_letter_code
_entity_poly.pdbx_strand_id
1 'polypeptide(L)'
;MFAGLSGLLLHLYNFVGNIEVVELLLHYGARINDVNSIGRTASQMAAFVGNHNVVTLINNYLEREEIAVYVSKSQLLPEHVSTIHKLVLQLNISPVKVFLLMNNEIETCSRSGGNYEKCMLTHWRCIHTILEDLCNKYFTPHLTHEPLSLKLHLLACCIRQAGEYYDKEPKITDIQDRASSPLKQLIRKFLVGTEPYGLPLGQEQFLRQSLTSFPHHQSTLWRHIVQQISPLDLGRMPTAFSVLTKTINGTIIYNARPLELCATCGDGPELGKPGTLKACQQCKITSYCSVSCQRLHWFTHKKFCSVIKKHKKELELAK
;
A
#
# COMPACT_ATOMS: atom_id res chain seq x y z
N MET A 1 -17.21 -10.87 26.61
CA MET A 1 -17.15 -11.10 25.16
C MET A 1 -15.73 -10.97 24.62
N PHE A 2 -15.06 -9.82 24.83
CA PHE A 2 -13.69 -9.57 24.31
C PHE A 2 -12.61 -10.57 24.77
N ALA A 3 -12.63 -11.04 26.02
CA ALA A 3 -11.63 -12.01 26.52
C ALA A 3 -11.63 -13.34 25.74
N GLY A 4 -12.78 -13.77 25.22
CA GLY A 4 -12.86 -14.97 24.37
C GLY A 4 -12.28 -14.76 22.97
N LEU A 5 -12.46 -13.57 22.40
CA LEU A 5 -11.92 -13.20 21.08
C LEU A 5 -10.40 -13.02 21.12
N SER A 6 -9.86 -12.37 22.16
CA SER A 6 -8.42 -12.26 22.38
C SER A 6 -7.77 -13.63 22.61
N GLY A 7 -8.42 -14.48 23.41
CA GLY A 7 -7.99 -15.88 23.58
C GLY A 7 -7.92 -16.61 22.25
N LEU A 8 -8.93 -16.45 21.38
CA LEU A 8 -8.94 -17.08 20.06
C LEU A 8 -7.84 -16.52 19.13
N LEU A 9 -7.62 -15.20 19.12
CA LEU A 9 -6.53 -14.56 18.38
C LEU A 9 -5.15 -15.14 18.79
N LEU A 10 -4.95 -15.36 20.09
CA LEU A 10 -3.75 -15.96 20.65
C LEU A 10 -3.53 -17.43 20.27
N HIS A 11 -4.53 -18.14 19.74
CA HIS A 11 -4.39 -19.53 19.29
C HIS A 11 -4.40 -19.66 17.75
N LEU A 12 -5.10 -18.76 17.05
CA LEU A 12 -5.29 -18.85 15.60
C LEU A 12 -4.11 -18.33 14.76
N TYR A 13 -3.10 -17.70 15.37
CA TYR A 13 -1.90 -17.21 14.67
C TYR A 13 -1.13 -18.32 13.91
N ASN A 14 -1.28 -19.59 14.34
CA ASN A 14 -0.63 -20.77 13.74
C ASN A 14 -1.24 -21.19 12.40
N PHE A 15 -2.50 -20.81 12.10
CA PHE A 15 -3.15 -21.28 10.88
C PHE A 15 -2.65 -20.46 9.68
N VAL A 16 -1.70 -21.06 8.97
CA VAL A 16 -1.21 -20.58 7.68
C VAL A 16 -2.41 -20.38 6.74
N GLY A 17 -2.60 -19.14 6.26
CA GLY A 17 -3.63 -18.81 5.26
C GLY A 17 -4.95 -18.24 5.80
N ASN A 18 -5.03 -17.83 7.07
CA ASN A 18 -6.25 -17.27 7.66
C ASN A 18 -6.10 -15.80 8.11
N ILE A 19 -5.47 -14.97 7.27
CA ILE A 19 -5.34 -13.52 7.51
C ILE A 19 -6.74 -12.92 7.68
N GLU A 20 -7.71 -13.39 6.89
CA GLU A 20 -9.10 -12.97 6.92
C GLU A 20 -9.76 -13.23 8.28
N VAL A 21 -9.45 -14.36 8.94
CA VAL A 21 -9.97 -14.67 10.28
C VAL A 21 -9.33 -13.78 11.33
N VAL A 22 -8.02 -13.54 11.24
CA VAL A 22 -7.35 -12.58 12.14
C VAL A 22 -7.95 -11.18 11.97
N GLU A 23 -8.14 -10.72 10.73
CA GLU A 23 -8.77 -9.43 10.41
C GLU A 23 -10.18 -9.36 11.00
N LEU A 24 -10.97 -10.44 10.89
CA LEU A 24 -12.31 -10.52 11.47
C LEU A 24 -12.29 -10.44 13.01
N LEU A 25 -11.37 -11.15 13.67
CA LEU A 25 -11.24 -11.10 15.13
C LEU A 25 -10.88 -9.71 15.63
N LEU A 26 -9.92 -9.06 14.97
CA LEU A 26 -9.53 -7.68 15.27
C LEU A 26 -10.70 -6.74 15.04
N HIS A 27 -11.47 -6.92 13.96
CA HIS A 27 -12.67 -6.14 13.67
C HIS A 27 -13.74 -6.25 14.76
N TYR A 28 -13.89 -7.42 15.40
CA TYR A 28 -14.78 -7.62 16.53
C TYR A 28 -14.16 -7.28 17.90
N GLY A 29 -13.00 -6.62 17.92
CA GLY A 29 -12.38 -6.08 19.14
C GLY A 29 -11.47 -7.03 19.90
N ALA A 30 -10.89 -8.04 19.23
CA ALA A 30 -9.78 -8.80 19.80
C ALA A 30 -8.60 -7.86 20.09
N ARG A 31 -8.07 -7.91 21.31
CA ARG A 31 -6.99 -7.00 21.74
C ARG A 31 -5.64 -7.52 21.28
N ILE A 32 -4.88 -6.68 20.58
CA ILE A 32 -3.55 -7.03 20.04
C ILE A 32 -2.48 -7.23 21.12
N ASN A 33 -2.67 -6.61 22.30
CA ASN A 33 -1.70 -6.60 23.40
C ASN A 33 -1.98 -7.68 24.47
N ASP A 34 -3.08 -8.42 24.35
CA ASP A 34 -3.35 -9.52 25.27
C ASP A 34 -2.28 -10.62 25.09
N VAL A 35 -1.90 -11.25 26.19
CA VAL A 35 -0.85 -12.28 26.23
C VAL A 35 -1.41 -13.64 26.64
N ASN A 36 -0.80 -14.71 26.13
CA ASN A 36 -1.12 -16.08 26.55
C ASN A 36 -0.46 -16.43 27.90
N SER A 37 -0.61 -17.70 28.33
CA SER A 37 -0.01 -18.24 29.56
C SER A 37 1.52 -18.16 29.64
N ILE A 38 2.20 -17.96 28.51
CA ILE A 38 3.67 -17.85 28.40
C ILE A 38 4.08 -16.37 28.25
N GLY A 39 3.16 -15.41 28.42
CA GLY A 39 3.44 -13.98 28.35
C GLY A 39 3.73 -13.48 26.93
N ARG A 40 3.22 -14.16 25.89
CA ARG A 40 3.43 -13.80 24.48
C ARG A 40 2.16 -13.26 23.83
N THR A 41 2.30 -12.22 23.01
CA THR A 41 1.19 -11.66 22.21
C THR A 41 0.97 -12.45 20.93
N ALA A 42 -0.20 -12.29 20.30
CA ALA A 42 -0.52 -12.97 19.05
C ALA A 42 0.48 -12.66 17.91
N SER A 43 0.98 -11.41 17.84
CA SER A 43 2.02 -11.00 16.87
C SER A 43 3.35 -11.72 17.13
N GLN A 44 3.79 -11.84 18.38
CA GLN A 44 5.01 -12.58 18.73
C GLN A 44 4.89 -14.07 18.40
N MET A 45 3.72 -14.64 18.67
CA MET A 45 3.44 -16.02 18.35
C MET A 45 3.41 -16.26 16.82
N ALA A 46 2.82 -15.34 16.04
CA ALA A 46 2.86 -15.38 14.57
C ALA A 46 4.29 -15.30 14.02
N ALA A 47 5.14 -14.43 14.61
CA ALA A 47 6.54 -14.30 14.24
C ALA A 47 7.32 -15.60 14.50
N PHE A 48 7.07 -16.28 15.62
CA PHE A 48 7.72 -17.55 15.96
C PHE A 48 7.48 -18.65 14.92
N VAL A 49 6.28 -18.68 14.31
CA VAL A 49 5.90 -19.64 13.27
C VAL A 49 6.32 -19.18 11.87
N GLY A 50 6.84 -17.95 11.74
CA GLY A 50 7.19 -17.36 10.44
C GLY A 50 5.98 -16.84 9.65
N ASN A 51 4.83 -16.61 10.29
CA ASN A 51 3.65 -16.05 9.64
C ASN A 51 3.72 -14.53 9.58
N HIS A 52 4.59 -14.02 8.70
CA HIS A 52 4.89 -12.59 8.59
C HIS A 52 3.66 -11.75 8.21
N ASN A 53 2.76 -12.26 7.37
CA ASN A 53 1.57 -11.51 6.98
C ASN A 53 0.65 -11.21 8.17
N VAL A 54 0.50 -12.14 9.12
CA VAL A 54 -0.27 -11.92 10.36
C VAL A 54 0.45 -10.94 11.28
N VAL A 55 1.78 -11.04 11.41
CA VAL A 55 2.59 -10.07 12.16
C VAL A 55 2.38 -8.66 11.60
N THR A 56 2.50 -8.51 10.28
CA THR A 56 2.34 -7.23 9.61
C THR A 56 0.90 -6.71 9.77
N LEU A 57 -0.12 -7.56 9.63
CA LEU A 57 -1.52 -7.16 9.84
C LEU A 57 -1.74 -6.63 11.26
N ILE A 58 -1.33 -7.38 12.29
CA ILE A 58 -1.52 -6.99 13.69
C ILE A 58 -0.76 -5.71 14.00
N ASN A 59 0.49 -5.59 13.56
CA ASN A 59 1.33 -4.40 13.82
C ASN A 59 0.86 -3.16 13.03
N ASN A 60 0.09 -3.33 11.96
CA ASN A 60 -0.50 -2.22 11.21
C ASN A 60 -1.99 -2.01 11.53
N TYR A 61 -2.55 -2.76 12.48
CA TYR A 61 -3.96 -2.68 12.80
C TYR A 61 -4.28 -1.37 13.53
N LEU A 62 -5.33 -0.71 13.06
CA LEU A 62 -5.86 0.53 13.62
C LEU A 62 -7.34 0.35 13.86
N GLU A 63 -7.79 0.63 15.07
CA GLU A 63 -9.20 0.49 15.41
C GLU A 63 -10.06 1.47 14.60
N ARG A 64 -11.23 1.00 14.18
CA ARG A 64 -12.12 1.77 13.33
C ARG A 64 -12.66 3.02 14.05
N GLU A 65 -12.89 2.87 15.35
CA GLU A 65 -13.35 3.91 16.28
C GLU A 65 -12.35 5.06 16.37
N GLU A 66 -11.05 4.75 16.31
CA GLU A 66 -10.01 5.76 16.32
C GLU A 66 -10.11 6.67 15.09
N ILE A 67 -10.27 6.09 13.90
CA ILE A 67 -10.46 6.84 12.65
C ILE A 67 -11.78 7.61 12.69
N ALA A 68 -12.84 7.04 13.27
CA ALA A 68 -14.14 7.68 13.38
C ALA A 68 -14.08 9.02 14.13
N VAL A 69 -13.28 9.11 15.21
CA VAL A 69 -13.09 10.38 15.95
C VAL A 69 -12.57 11.50 15.05
N TYR A 70 -11.63 11.21 14.15
CA TYR A 70 -11.08 12.19 13.23
C TYR A 70 -12.06 12.56 12.12
N VAL A 71 -12.75 11.56 11.54
CA VAL A 71 -13.77 11.78 10.50
C VAL A 71 -14.89 12.68 11.02
N SER A 72 -15.37 12.46 12.26
CA SER A 72 -16.38 13.30 12.89
C SER A 72 -15.89 14.74 13.13
N LYS A 73 -14.64 14.92 13.59
CA LYS A 73 -14.04 16.26 13.77
C LYS A 73 -13.91 17.04 12.45
N SER A 74 -13.63 16.34 11.35
CA SER A 74 -13.51 16.93 10.02
C SER A 74 -14.84 17.08 9.27
N GLN A 75 -15.98 16.81 9.92
CA GLN A 75 -17.33 16.93 9.34
C GLN A 75 -17.53 16.09 8.06
N LEU A 76 -16.80 14.98 7.94
CA LEU A 76 -16.95 14.05 6.83
C LEU A 76 -18.08 13.04 7.10
N LEU A 77 -18.66 12.51 6.02
CA LEU A 77 -19.67 11.45 6.13
C LEU A 77 -19.09 10.20 6.83
N PRO A 78 -19.86 9.50 7.69
CA PRO A 78 -19.41 8.30 8.39
C PRO A 78 -18.90 7.17 7.47
N GLU A 79 -19.35 7.12 6.21
CA GLU A 79 -18.88 6.17 5.22
C GLU A 79 -17.37 6.30 4.94
N HIS A 80 -16.78 7.49 5.11
CA HIS A 80 -15.34 7.71 4.94
C HIS A 80 -14.52 6.95 5.98
N VAL A 81 -15.09 6.62 7.15
CA VAL A 81 -14.41 5.78 8.13
C VAL A 81 -14.04 4.43 7.50
N SER A 82 -14.95 3.83 6.73
CA SER A 82 -14.72 2.53 6.11
C SER A 82 -13.64 2.58 5.02
N THR A 83 -13.67 3.62 4.18
CA THR A 83 -12.70 3.78 3.07
C THR A 83 -11.31 4.11 3.58
N ILE A 84 -11.19 5.00 4.58
CA ILE A 84 -9.92 5.35 5.23
C ILE A 84 -9.37 4.14 5.99
N HIS A 85 -10.20 3.44 6.78
CA HIS A 85 -9.78 2.23 7.49
C HIS A 85 -9.25 1.17 6.53
N LYS A 86 -9.97 0.91 5.42
CA LYS A 86 -9.51 -0.02 4.37
C LYS A 86 -8.21 0.44 3.70
N LEU A 87 -8.01 1.74 3.50
CA LEU A 87 -6.77 2.29 2.94
C LEU A 87 -5.59 2.05 3.88
N VAL A 88 -5.77 2.38 5.16
CA VAL A 88 -4.68 2.33 6.15
C VAL A 88 -4.29 0.89 6.50
N LEU A 89 -5.22 -0.06 6.50
CA LEU A 89 -4.91 -1.48 6.72
C LEU A 89 -4.24 -2.18 5.53
N GLN A 90 -4.19 -1.56 4.35
CA GLN A 90 -3.49 -2.17 3.20
C GLN A 90 -2.00 -2.29 3.46
N LEU A 91 -1.43 -3.47 3.22
CA LEU A 91 0.03 -3.68 3.28
C LEU A 91 0.75 -3.12 2.05
N ASN A 92 0.01 -2.92 0.96
CA ASN A 92 0.50 -2.36 -0.29
C ASN A 92 0.43 -0.83 -0.27
N ILE A 93 1.60 -0.21 -0.17
CA ILE A 93 1.78 1.26 -0.13
C ILE A 93 2.10 1.85 -1.52
N SER A 94 1.89 1.10 -2.61
CA SER A 94 2.14 1.61 -3.96
C SER A 94 1.27 2.83 -4.25
N PRO A 95 1.83 3.96 -4.72
CA PRO A 95 1.03 5.11 -5.14
C PRO A 95 -0.01 4.73 -6.21
N VAL A 96 0.37 3.86 -7.16
CA VAL A 96 -0.56 3.40 -8.21
C VAL A 96 -1.73 2.62 -7.61
N LYS A 97 -1.52 1.82 -6.56
CA LYS A 97 -2.61 1.12 -5.86
C LYS A 97 -3.59 2.10 -5.22
N VAL A 98 -3.08 3.11 -4.53
CA VAL A 98 -3.90 4.15 -3.88
C VAL A 98 -4.70 4.92 -4.93
N PHE A 99 -4.08 5.32 -6.04
CA PHE A 99 -4.78 6.01 -7.13
C PHE A 99 -5.85 5.13 -7.77
N LEU A 100 -5.57 3.84 -7.97
CA LEU A 100 -6.56 2.88 -8.48
C LEU A 100 -7.74 2.72 -7.52
N LEU A 101 -7.51 2.70 -6.21
CA LEU A 101 -8.57 2.64 -5.21
C LEU A 101 -9.50 3.85 -5.34
N MET A 102 -8.95 5.07 -5.31
CA MET A 102 -9.74 6.31 -5.42
C MET A 102 -10.47 6.41 -6.77
N ASN A 103 -9.80 5.99 -7.86
CA ASN A 103 -10.40 5.98 -9.19
C ASN A 103 -11.57 4.99 -9.29
N ASN A 104 -11.42 3.79 -8.71
CA ASN A 104 -12.46 2.77 -8.73
C ASN A 104 -13.67 3.17 -7.89
N GLU A 105 -13.49 3.91 -6.79
CA GLU A 105 -14.61 4.48 -6.02
C GLU A 105 -15.47 5.40 -6.90
N ILE A 106 -14.83 6.33 -7.61
CA ILE A 106 -15.52 7.25 -8.52
C ILE A 106 -16.23 6.48 -9.63
N GLU A 107 -15.55 5.55 -10.31
CA GLU A 107 -16.16 4.75 -11.38
C GLU A 107 -17.36 3.92 -10.88
N THR A 108 -17.29 3.40 -9.66
CA THR A 108 -18.39 2.63 -9.06
C THR A 108 -19.58 3.55 -8.78
N CYS A 109 -19.36 4.73 -8.21
CA CYS A 109 -20.39 5.73 -8.00
C CYS A 109 -21.03 6.19 -9.31
N SER A 110 -20.24 6.42 -10.37
CA SER A 110 -20.76 6.80 -11.69
C SER A 110 -21.67 5.72 -12.28
N ARG A 111 -21.31 4.44 -12.15
CA ARG A 111 -22.12 3.31 -12.66
C ARG A 111 -23.40 3.10 -11.85
N SER A 112 -23.35 3.34 -10.54
CA SER A 112 -24.50 3.11 -9.65
C SER A 112 -25.41 4.34 -9.49
N GLY A 113 -25.12 5.46 -10.17
CA GLY A 113 -25.81 6.74 -9.95
C GLY A 113 -25.65 7.27 -8.50
N GLY A 114 -24.59 6.85 -7.82
CA GLY A 114 -24.37 7.12 -6.40
C GLY A 114 -23.83 8.53 -6.12
N ASN A 115 -23.92 8.95 -4.86
CA ASN A 115 -23.41 10.24 -4.39
C ASN A 115 -21.86 10.25 -4.35
N TYR A 116 -21.24 11.16 -5.11
CA TYR A 116 -19.80 11.39 -5.15
C TYR A 116 -19.23 11.95 -3.83
N GLU A 117 -20.07 12.43 -2.92
CA GLU A 117 -19.65 12.87 -1.58
C GLU A 117 -19.07 11.73 -0.73
N LYS A 118 -19.30 10.46 -1.09
CA LYS A 118 -18.71 9.31 -0.39
C LYS A 118 -17.32 8.93 -0.89
N CYS A 119 -16.85 9.55 -1.98
CA CYS A 119 -15.56 9.21 -2.60
C CYS A 119 -14.41 9.94 -1.90
N MET A 120 -13.30 9.26 -1.67
CA MET A 120 -12.14 9.91 -1.03
C MET A 120 -11.59 11.07 -1.84
N LEU A 121 -11.67 11.01 -3.17
CA LEU A 121 -11.09 12.02 -4.06
C LEU A 121 -11.77 13.40 -3.95
N THR A 122 -13.07 13.45 -3.67
CA THR A 122 -13.81 14.71 -3.52
C THR A 122 -13.50 15.41 -2.19
N HIS A 123 -13.12 14.64 -1.17
CA HIS A 123 -12.80 15.11 0.18
C HIS A 123 -11.31 14.97 0.54
N TRP A 124 -10.43 14.91 -0.46
CA TRP A 124 -9.03 14.53 -0.29
C TRP A 124 -8.28 15.42 0.72
N ARG A 125 -8.60 16.70 0.83
CA ARG A 125 -7.95 17.65 1.78
C ARG A 125 -8.18 17.23 3.23
N CYS A 126 -9.42 16.91 3.58
CA CYS A 126 -9.76 16.46 4.93
C CYS A 126 -9.10 15.11 5.22
N ILE A 127 -9.15 14.18 4.27
CA ILE A 127 -8.53 12.85 4.42
C ILE A 127 -7.02 12.95 4.57
N HIS A 128 -6.36 13.81 3.79
CA HIS A 128 -4.94 14.10 3.94
C HIS A 128 -4.62 14.59 5.36
N THR A 129 -5.36 15.57 5.88
CA THR A 129 -5.17 16.06 7.24
C THR A 129 -5.36 14.96 8.28
N ILE A 130 -6.39 14.12 8.14
CA ILE A 130 -6.61 12.97 9.05
C ILE A 130 -5.41 12.03 9.07
N LEU A 131 -4.83 11.70 7.90
CA LEU A 131 -3.67 10.82 7.82
C LEU A 131 -2.41 11.44 8.42
N GLU A 132 -2.21 12.75 8.26
CA GLU A 132 -1.11 13.49 8.91
C GLU A 132 -1.31 13.58 10.44
N ASP A 133 -2.53 13.82 10.91
CA ASP A 133 -2.83 13.83 12.35
C ASP A 133 -2.59 12.45 12.99
N LEU A 134 -2.98 11.36 12.30
CA LEU A 134 -2.67 10.00 12.71
C LEU A 134 -1.15 9.75 12.68
N CYS A 135 -0.45 10.20 11.63
CA CYS A 135 1.01 10.09 11.52
C CYS A 135 1.70 10.67 12.77
N ASN A 136 1.29 11.88 13.18
CA ASN A 136 1.83 12.57 14.36
C ASN A 136 1.45 11.86 15.67
N LYS A 137 0.22 11.34 15.79
CA LYS A 137 -0.23 10.60 16.98
C LYS A 137 0.66 9.38 17.26
N TYR A 138 1.06 8.66 16.22
CA TYR A 138 1.90 7.46 16.32
C TYR A 138 3.40 7.76 16.38
N PHE A 139 3.79 9.02 16.50
CA PHE A 139 5.17 9.43 16.65
C PHE A 139 5.33 10.37 17.86
N THR A 140 5.08 9.84 19.05
CA THR A 140 5.26 10.56 20.31
C THR A 140 6.19 9.80 21.25
N PRO A 141 6.85 10.46 22.23
CA PRO A 141 7.74 9.79 23.18
C PRO A 141 7.09 8.61 23.93
N HIS A 142 5.78 8.67 24.16
CA HIS A 142 5.02 7.63 24.86
C HIS A 142 4.38 6.59 23.94
N LEU A 143 4.30 6.88 22.63
CA LEU A 143 3.74 5.99 21.61
C LEU A 143 4.48 6.24 20.30
N THR A 144 5.60 5.54 20.10
CA THR A 144 6.39 5.60 18.86
C THR A 144 6.20 4.30 18.09
N HIS A 145 5.48 4.38 16.98
CA HIS A 145 5.31 3.31 16.02
C HIS A 145 5.83 3.75 14.63
N GLU A 146 7.16 3.83 14.50
CA GLU A 146 7.83 4.41 13.32
C GLU A 146 7.34 3.86 11.97
N PRO A 147 7.16 2.53 11.76
CA PRO A 147 6.68 2.00 10.48
C PRO A 147 5.28 2.49 10.10
N LEU A 148 4.38 2.59 11.10
CA LEU A 148 2.99 2.99 10.87
C LEU A 148 2.89 4.49 10.62
N SER A 149 3.62 5.30 11.39
CA SER A 149 3.73 6.75 11.17
C SER A 149 4.28 7.05 9.76
N LEU A 150 5.36 6.39 9.34
CA LEU A 150 5.91 6.56 8.00
C LEU A 150 4.93 6.10 6.91
N LYS A 151 4.25 4.97 7.11
CA LYS A 151 3.19 4.49 6.19
C LYS A 151 2.06 5.49 6.04
N LEU A 152 1.55 6.03 7.15
CA LEU A 152 0.47 7.03 7.16
C LEU A 152 0.87 8.27 6.37
N HIS A 153 2.10 8.77 6.55
CA HIS A 153 2.62 9.89 5.76
C HIS A 153 2.72 9.58 4.26
N LEU A 154 3.20 8.39 3.87
CA LEU A 154 3.25 7.99 2.47
C LEU A 154 1.85 7.91 1.83
N LEU A 155 0.87 7.39 2.58
CA LEU A 155 -0.53 7.37 2.15
C LEU A 155 -1.10 8.79 2.04
N ALA A 156 -0.82 9.68 3.00
CA ALA A 156 -1.20 11.09 2.96
C ALA A 156 -0.65 11.77 1.70
N CYS A 157 0.64 11.58 1.40
CA CYS A 157 1.25 12.07 0.18
C CYS A 157 0.53 11.58 -1.08
N CYS A 158 0.12 10.30 -1.13
CA CYS A 158 -0.63 9.75 -2.26
C CYS A 158 -2.00 10.42 -2.40
N ILE A 159 -2.75 10.58 -1.30
CA ILE A 159 -4.05 11.25 -1.30
C ILE A 159 -3.92 12.70 -1.81
N ARG A 160 -2.91 13.43 -1.32
CA ARG A 160 -2.61 14.79 -1.79
C ARG A 160 -2.27 14.85 -3.27
N GLN A 161 -1.39 13.96 -3.74
CA GLN A 161 -1.01 13.92 -5.16
C GLN A 161 -2.20 13.65 -6.08
N ALA A 162 -3.07 12.72 -5.71
CA ALA A 162 -4.29 12.41 -6.46
C ALA A 162 -5.27 13.59 -6.46
N GLY A 163 -5.46 14.22 -5.30
CA GLY A 163 -6.36 15.35 -5.11
C GLY A 163 -5.91 16.62 -5.83
N GLU A 164 -4.65 17.00 -5.72
CA GLU A 164 -4.07 18.14 -6.44
C GLU A 164 -4.16 17.94 -7.96
N TYR A 165 -3.98 16.70 -8.44
CA TYR A 165 -4.16 16.37 -9.85
C TYR A 165 -5.63 16.54 -10.27
N TYR A 166 -6.57 16.03 -9.48
CA TYR A 166 -8.00 16.13 -9.73
C TYR A 166 -8.51 17.57 -9.75
N ASP A 167 -8.01 18.44 -8.87
CA ASP A 167 -8.41 19.85 -8.83
C ASP A 167 -7.85 20.66 -10.00
N LYS A 168 -6.71 20.26 -10.57
CA LYS A 168 -6.05 20.95 -11.70
C LYS A 168 -6.63 20.58 -13.06
N GLU A 169 -7.20 19.39 -13.22
CA GLU A 169 -7.80 18.95 -14.48
C GLU A 169 -9.09 19.74 -14.74
N PRO A 170 -9.29 20.29 -15.96
CA PRO A 170 -10.52 21.01 -16.29
C PRO A 170 -11.72 20.07 -16.14
N LYS A 171 -12.71 20.48 -15.32
CA LYS A 171 -13.98 19.77 -15.19
C LYS A 171 -14.75 19.94 -16.51
N ILE A 172 -14.60 18.97 -17.43
CA ILE A 172 -15.34 18.96 -18.69
C ILE A 172 -16.84 19.00 -18.39
N THR A 173 -17.54 19.97 -18.97
CA THR A 173 -18.96 20.27 -18.72
C THR A 173 -19.92 19.30 -19.39
N ASP A 174 -19.45 18.45 -20.31
CA ASP A 174 -20.29 17.50 -21.03
C ASP A 174 -20.60 16.24 -20.21
N ILE A 175 -21.89 16.04 -19.96
CA ILE A 175 -22.45 14.99 -19.09
C ILE A 175 -22.16 13.59 -19.64
N GLN A 176 -21.94 13.45 -20.95
CA GLN A 176 -21.65 12.16 -21.61
C GLN A 176 -20.20 11.70 -21.45
N ASP A 177 -19.26 12.59 -21.12
CA ASP A 177 -17.82 12.27 -20.96
C ASP A 177 -17.39 12.11 -19.49
N ARG A 178 -18.32 12.24 -18.54
CA ARG A 178 -18.11 11.94 -17.10
C ARG A 178 -17.77 10.47 -16.81
N ALA A 179 -17.77 9.60 -17.81
CA ALA A 179 -17.23 8.24 -17.75
C ALA A 179 -15.69 8.18 -17.75
N SER A 180 -15.01 9.34 -17.83
CA SER A 180 -13.56 9.45 -17.74
C SER A 180 -13.06 9.05 -16.35
N SER A 181 -12.23 8.00 -16.29
CA SER A 181 -11.42 7.63 -15.12
C SER A 181 -10.51 8.82 -14.76
N PRO A 182 -10.83 9.62 -13.70
CA PRO A 182 -10.22 10.92 -13.48
C PRO A 182 -8.72 10.85 -13.20
N LEU A 183 -8.24 9.70 -12.70
CA LEU A 183 -6.82 9.50 -12.39
C LEU A 183 -6.08 8.67 -13.44
N LYS A 184 -6.72 8.30 -14.56
CA LYS A 184 -6.12 7.41 -15.58
C LYS A 184 -4.77 7.93 -16.09
N GLN A 185 -4.71 9.21 -16.39
CA GLN A 185 -3.51 9.85 -16.92
C GLN A 185 -2.42 9.96 -15.84
N LEU A 186 -2.78 10.32 -14.60
CA LEU A 186 -1.86 10.31 -13.46
C LEU A 186 -1.26 8.91 -13.23
N ILE A 187 -2.10 7.87 -13.22
CA ILE A 187 -1.65 6.48 -13.08
C ILE A 187 -0.67 6.11 -14.20
N ARG A 188 -0.98 6.48 -15.45
CA ARG A 188 -0.06 6.24 -16.56
C ARG A 188 1.26 6.96 -16.39
N LYS A 189 1.28 8.21 -15.90
CA LYS A 189 2.51 8.97 -15.60
C LYS A 189 3.39 8.23 -14.57
N PHE A 190 2.78 7.64 -13.55
CA PHE A 190 3.49 6.87 -12.53
C PHE A 190 4.03 5.54 -13.05
N LEU A 191 3.32 4.93 -14.00
CA LEU A 191 3.72 3.67 -14.63
C LEU A 191 4.74 3.82 -15.76
N VAL A 192 5.10 5.05 -16.19
CA VAL A 192 6.06 5.20 -17.30
C VAL A 192 7.41 4.59 -16.91
N GLY A 193 7.72 3.48 -17.58
CA GLY A 193 9.02 2.83 -17.49
C GLY A 193 10.16 3.67 -18.06
N THR A 194 11.31 3.64 -17.38
CA THR A 194 12.58 4.21 -17.85
C THR A 194 13.59 3.10 -18.19
N GLU A 195 14.57 3.44 -19.03
CA GLU A 195 15.72 2.58 -19.32
C GLU A 195 16.47 2.17 -18.04
N PRO A 196 17.10 0.98 -18.01
CA PRO A 196 17.14 -0.02 -19.09
C PRO A 196 16.00 -1.05 -19.04
N TYR A 197 15.31 -1.19 -17.90
CA TYR A 197 14.36 -2.31 -17.69
C TYR A 197 12.90 -1.91 -17.64
N GLY A 198 12.56 -0.65 -17.93
CA GLY A 198 11.19 -0.16 -17.90
C GLY A 198 10.63 0.00 -16.50
N LEU A 199 11.47 0.33 -15.51
CA LEU A 199 11.02 0.53 -14.13
C LEU A 199 10.30 1.88 -13.96
N PRO A 200 9.28 1.97 -13.09
CA PRO A 200 8.35 3.11 -13.05
C PRO A 200 9.01 4.37 -12.46
N LEU A 201 9.48 5.27 -13.34
CA LEU A 201 10.23 6.46 -12.94
C LEU A 201 9.40 7.44 -12.11
N GLY A 202 8.15 7.68 -12.53
CA GLY A 202 7.27 8.62 -11.82
C GLY A 202 6.96 8.15 -10.39
N GLN A 203 6.76 6.85 -10.20
CA GLN A 203 6.57 6.27 -8.88
C GLN A 203 7.85 6.36 -8.02
N GLU A 204 9.02 6.09 -8.61
CA GLU A 204 10.31 6.16 -7.92
C GLU A 204 10.60 7.58 -7.42
N GLN A 205 10.46 8.59 -8.29
CA GLN A 205 10.68 10.00 -7.94
C GLN A 205 9.71 10.48 -6.87
N PHE A 206 8.42 10.14 -7.02
CA PHE A 206 7.41 10.51 -6.05
C PHE A 206 7.71 9.94 -4.66
N LEU A 207 8.02 8.64 -4.55
CA LEU A 207 8.31 8.02 -3.26
C LEU A 207 9.55 8.61 -2.59
N ARG A 208 10.60 8.92 -3.36
CA ARG A 208 11.79 9.62 -2.83
C ARG A 208 11.43 11.01 -2.30
N GLN A 209 10.60 11.77 -3.03
CA GLN A 209 10.13 13.07 -2.57
C GLN A 209 9.27 12.96 -1.32
N SER A 210 8.35 12.00 -1.26
CA SER A 210 7.52 11.75 -0.06
C SER A 210 8.37 11.37 1.15
N LEU A 211 9.47 10.64 0.96
CA LEU A 211 10.39 10.35 2.06
C LEU A 211 11.06 11.61 2.61
N THR A 212 11.45 12.55 1.73
CA THR A 212 12.08 13.80 2.18
C THR A 212 11.10 14.71 2.93
N SER A 213 9.80 14.62 2.65
CA SER A 213 8.77 15.41 3.35
C SER A 213 8.31 14.82 4.68
N PHE A 214 8.82 13.64 5.08
CA PHE A 214 8.42 13.00 6.33
C PHE A 214 8.76 13.89 7.54
N PRO A 215 7.81 14.23 8.42
CA PRO A 215 8.03 15.23 9.47
C PRO A 215 8.96 14.78 10.61
N HIS A 216 9.26 13.49 10.74
CA HIS A 216 9.99 12.95 11.89
C HIS A 216 11.38 12.40 11.50
N HIS A 217 12.30 13.28 11.12
CA HIS A 217 13.67 12.91 10.72
C HIS A 217 14.50 12.23 11.81
N GLN A 218 14.08 12.35 13.08
CA GLN A 218 14.64 11.61 14.21
C GLN A 218 14.36 10.11 14.16
N SER A 219 13.39 9.66 13.35
CA SER A 219 13.10 8.23 13.15
C SER A 219 14.34 7.46 12.71
N THR A 220 14.64 6.38 13.45
CA THR A 220 15.74 5.49 13.13
C THR A 220 15.47 4.71 11.84
N LEU A 221 14.22 4.27 11.66
CA LEU A 221 13.74 3.57 10.49
C LEU A 221 13.83 4.43 9.22
N TRP A 222 13.35 5.67 9.30
CA TRP A 222 13.43 6.61 8.18
C TRP A 222 14.88 6.89 7.79
N ARG A 223 15.78 7.15 8.76
CA ARG A 223 17.21 7.35 8.48
C ARG A 223 17.82 6.14 7.78
N HIS A 224 17.50 4.93 8.23
CA HIS A 224 17.95 3.69 7.60
C HIS A 224 17.44 3.56 6.16
N ILE A 225 16.15 3.83 5.92
CA ILE A 225 15.53 3.80 4.59
C ILE A 225 16.19 4.82 3.65
N VAL A 226 16.40 6.05 4.11
CA VAL A 226 17.04 7.11 3.30
C VAL A 226 18.47 6.72 2.94
N GLN A 227 19.23 6.16 3.88
CA GLN A 227 20.58 5.66 3.61
C GLN A 227 20.60 4.53 2.57
N GLN A 228 19.58 3.68 2.52
CA GLN A 228 19.46 2.63 1.51
C GLN A 228 19.03 3.15 0.14
N ILE A 229 18.14 4.15 0.08
CA ILE A 229 17.56 4.64 -1.18
C ILE A 229 18.42 5.71 -1.85
N SER A 230 19.06 6.58 -1.06
CA SER A 230 19.85 7.71 -1.57
C SER A 230 20.94 7.32 -2.60
N PRO A 231 21.72 6.24 -2.43
CA PRO A 231 22.76 5.86 -3.39
C PRO A 231 22.22 5.12 -4.63
N LEU A 232 20.93 4.79 -4.69
CA LEU A 232 20.38 3.97 -5.78
C LEU A 232 20.10 4.82 -7.02
N ASP A 233 20.52 4.32 -8.18
CA ASP A 233 20.20 4.90 -9.48
C ASP A 233 18.70 4.76 -9.81
N LEU A 234 18.14 5.81 -10.42
CA LEU A 234 16.81 5.74 -11.00
C LEU A 234 16.78 4.72 -12.14
N GLY A 235 15.70 3.94 -12.23
CA GLY A 235 15.55 2.94 -13.30
C GLY A 235 16.29 1.63 -13.07
N ARG A 236 16.87 1.41 -11.88
CA ARG A 236 17.49 0.14 -11.46
C ARG A 236 16.81 -0.47 -10.24
N MET A 237 17.11 -1.74 -9.99
CA MET A 237 16.71 -2.45 -8.77
C MET A 237 17.82 -2.36 -7.72
N PRO A 238 17.48 -2.34 -6.41
CA PRO A 238 16.13 -2.23 -5.87
C PRO A 238 15.51 -0.83 -6.11
N THR A 239 14.18 -0.74 -6.17
CA THR A 239 13.45 0.54 -6.21
C THR A 239 13.14 1.05 -4.81
N ALA A 240 12.90 2.35 -4.66
CA ALA A 240 12.40 2.94 -3.42
C ALA A 240 11.16 2.20 -2.91
N PHE A 241 10.21 1.86 -3.80
CA PHE A 241 9.03 1.07 -3.44
C PHE A 241 9.39 -0.29 -2.82
N SER A 242 10.35 -1.01 -3.40
CA SER A 242 10.76 -2.33 -2.89
C SER A 242 11.42 -2.24 -1.52
N VAL A 243 12.26 -1.22 -1.29
CA VAL A 243 12.90 -0.97 0.01
C VAL A 243 11.84 -0.60 1.05
N LEU A 244 10.96 0.36 0.74
CA LEU A 244 9.89 0.79 1.64
C LEU A 244 8.96 -0.37 2.03
N THR A 245 8.53 -1.16 1.05
CA THR A 245 7.65 -2.30 1.29
C THR A 245 8.32 -3.32 2.21
N LYS A 246 9.60 -3.66 1.96
CA LYS A 246 10.32 -4.63 2.79
C LYS A 246 10.48 -4.14 4.24
N THR A 247 10.84 -2.87 4.40
CA THR A 247 11.21 -2.28 5.69
C THR A 247 9.98 -1.93 6.54
N ILE A 248 8.92 -1.36 5.95
CA ILE A 248 7.69 -1.02 6.67
C ILE A 248 6.91 -2.28 7.07
N ASN A 249 6.87 -3.30 6.21
CA ASN A 249 6.11 -4.51 6.50
C ASN A 249 6.89 -5.53 7.37
N GLY A 250 8.13 -5.26 7.74
CA GLY A 250 8.92 -6.10 8.64
C GLY A 250 9.48 -7.38 8.03
N THR A 251 9.49 -7.51 6.70
CA THR A 251 10.04 -8.65 5.94
C THR A 251 11.58 -8.70 5.89
N ILE A 252 12.27 -8.27 6.95
CA ILE A 252 13.73 -8.31 7.02
C ILE A 252 14.18 -9.76 7.20
N ILE A 253 14.38 -10.46 6.08
CA ILE A 253 15.13 -11.71 6.02
C ILE A 253 16.37 -11.44 5.17
N TYR A 254 17.54 -11.65 5.77
CA TYR A 254 18.88 -11.42 5.21
C TYR A 254 19.20 -12.22 3.93
N ASN A 255 18.25 -13.01 3.40
CA ASN A 255 18.34 -13.81 2.17
C ASN A 255 17.07 -13.74 1.28
N ALA A 256 16.24 -12.69 1.43
CA ALA A 256 14.93 -12.64 0.79
C ALA A 256 15.01 -12.58 -0.75
N ARG A 257 14.33 -13.53 -1.41
CA ARG A 257 14.02 -13.48 -2.84
C ARG A 257 13.40 -12.11 -3.20
N PRO A 258 13.54 -11.63 -4.45
CA PRO A 258 12.85 -10.44 -4.91
C PRO A 258 11.35 -10.57 -4.65
N LEU A 259 10.72 -9.49 -4.16
CA LEU A 259 9.29 -9.54 -3.86
C LEU A 259 8.51 -9.86 -5.15
N GLU A 260 7.62 -10.86 -5.10
CA GLU A 260 6.76 -11.22 -6.21
C GLU A 260 5.52 -10.34 -6.24
N LEU A 261 5.66 -9.15 -6.84
CA LEU A 261 4.61 -8.13 -6.90
C LEU A 261 4.10 -7.90 -8.32
N CYS A 262 2.83 -7.51 -8.41
CA CYS A 262 2.21 -7.05 -9.64
C CYS A 262 2.93 -5.80 -10.16
N ALA A 263 3.39 -5.82 -11.40
CA ALA A 263 4.12 -4.71 -12.01
C ALA A 263 3.30 -3.41 -12.14
N THR A 264 1.97 -3.49 -12.04
CA THR A 264 1.07 -2.33 -12.16
C THR A 264 0.71 -1.76 -10.79
N CYS A 265 0.12 -2.56 -9.92
CA CYS A 265 -0.41 -2.08 -8.64
C CYS A 265 0.46 -2.45 -7.44
N GLY A 266 1.48 -3.29 -7.60
CA GLY A 266 2.30 -3.76 -6.49
C GLY A 266 1.66 -4.83 -5.60
N ASP A 267 0.42 -5.29 -5.87
CA ASP A 267 -0.18 -6.38 -5.09
C ASP A 267 0.54 -7.71 -5.34
N GLY A 268 0.63 -8.57 -4.31
CA GLY A 268 1.17 -9.92 -4.42
C GLY A 268 0.93 -10.75 -3.16
N PRO A 269 1.26 -12.05 -3.18
CA PRO A 269 1.11 -12.96 -2.04
C PRO A 269 1.80 -12.48 -0.77
N GLU A 270 2.96 -11.85 -0.93
CA GLU A 270 3.76 -11.29 0.17
C GLU A 270 3.13 -10.06 0.83
N LEU A 271 2.08 -9.49 0.23
CA LEU A 271 1.28 -8.40 0.79
C LEU A 271 -0.12 -8.86 1.20
N GLY A 272 -0.26 -10.14 1.52
CA GLY A 272 -1.50 -10.74 1.99
C GLY A 272 -2.60 -10.83 0.92
N LYS A 273 -2.24 -10.75 -0.38
CA LYS A 273 -3.22 -10.96 -1.46
C LYS A 273 -3.23 -12.42 -1.91
N PRO A 274 -4.35 -13.14 -1.77
CA PRO A 274 -4.42 -14.54 -2.15
C PRO A 274 -4.27 -14.72 -3.67
N GLY A 275 -3.74 -15.87 -4.06
CA GLY A 275 -3.57 -16.27 -5.45
C GLY A 275 -2.18 -16.00 -6.02
N THR A 276 -1.90 -16.56 -7.19
CA THR A 276 -0.61 -16.46 -7.87
C THR A 276 -0.63 -15.37 -8.94
N LEU A 277 0.46 -14.61 -9.07
CA LEU A 277 0.59 -13.66 -10.16
C LEU A 277 0.79 -14.37 -11.50
N LYS A 278 0.24 -13.79 -12.56
CA LYS A 278 0.38 -14.30 -13.93
C LYS A 278 1.55 -13.61 -14.61
N ALA A 279 2.60 -14.38 -14.91
CA ALA A 279 3.78 -13.89 -15.61
C ALA A 279 3.48 -13.58 -17.09
N CYS A 280 4.10 -12.52 -17.60
CA CYS A 280 4.07 -12.16 -19.01
C CYS A 280 4.57 -13.34 -19.85
N GLN A 281 3.79 -13.74 -20.86
CA GLN A 281 4.12 -14.93 -21.66
C GLN A 281 5.43 -14.81 -22.45
N GLN A 282 5.89 -13.59 -22.73
CA GLN A 282 7.09 -13.34 -23.53
C GLN A 282 8.37 -13.29 -22.70
N CYS A 283 8.43 -12.42 -21.67
CA CYS A 283 9.64 -12.27 -20.84
C CYS A 283 9.68 -13.21 -19.63
N LYS A 284 8.52 -13.71 -19.15
CA LYS A 284 8.38 -14.57 -17.97
C LYS A 284 8.97 -13.99 -16.67
N ILE A 285 9.21 -12.68 -16.61
CA ILE A 285 9.70 -11.95 -15.42
C ILE A 285 8.60 -11.05 -14.86
N THR A 286 8.07 -10.15 -15.70
CA THR A 286 7.04 -9.20 -15.28
C THR A 286 5.73 -9.93 -15.04
N SER A 287 5.13 -9.76 -13.87
CA SER A 287 3.93 -10.48 -13.45
C SER A 287 2.79 -9.54 -13.06
N TYR A 288 1.55 -10.02 -13.19
CA TYR A 288 0.33 -9.24 -12.97
C TYR A 288 -0.69 -10.00 -12.13
N CYS A 289 -1.39 -9.31 -11.24
CA CYS A 289 -2.48 -9.89 -10.46
C CYS A 289 -3.77 -10.06 -11.28
N SER A 290 -3.92 -9.33 -12.39
CA SER A 290 -5.12 -9.37 -13.24
C SER A 290 -4.83 -8.95 -14.69
N VAL A 291 -5.76 -9.31 -15.59
CA VAL A 291 -5.75 -8.85 -16.99
C VAL A 291 -5.91 -7.32 -17.07
N SER A 292 -6.67 -6.71 -16.16
CA SER A 292 -6.82 -5.26 -16.11
C SER A 292 -5.49 -4.57 -15.77
N CYS A 293 -4.73 -5.08 -14.80
CA CYS A 293 -3.40 -4.56 -14.48
C CYS A 293 -2.44 -4.70 -15.66
N GLN A 294 -2.44 -5.85 -16.33
CA GLN A 294 -1.62 -6.06 -17.53
C GLN A 294 -1.95 -5.04 -18.63
N ARG A 295 -3.23 -4.87 -18.97
CA ARG A 295 -3.68 -3.90 -19.99
C ARG A 295 -3.28 -2.46 -19.65
N LEU A 296 -3.37 -2.09 -18.37
CA LEU A 296 -3.02 -0.76 -17.89
C LEU A 296 -1.52 -0.45 -18.01
N HIS A 297 -0.66 -1.44 -17.77
CA HIS A 297 0.80 -1.29 -17.85
C HIS A 297 1.38 -1.57 -19.27
N TRP A 298 0.63 -2.25 -20.13
CA TRP A 298 1.11 -2.74 -21.44
C TRP A 298 1.74 -1.66 -22.33
N PHE A 299 1.23 -0.43 -22.28
CA PHE A 299 1.71 0.68 -23.12
C PHE A 299 3.21 0.97 -22.95
N THR A 300 3.74 0.74 -21.74
CA THR A 300 5.18 0.88 -21.45
C THR A 300 5.88 -0.47 -21.52
N HIS A 301 5.31 -1.52 -20.92
CA HIS A 301 5.97 -2.82 -20.83
C HIS A 301 6.33 -3.40 -22.20
N LYS A 302 5.45 -3.23 -23.21
CA LYS A 302 5.71 -3.72 -24.57
C LYS A 302 7.02 -3.21 -25.18
N LYS A 303 7.48 -2.02 -24.76
CA LYS A 303 8.73 -1.40 -25.23
C LYS A 303 9.96 -2.09 -24.62
N PHE A 304 9.86 -2.51 -23.35
CA PHE A 304 10.97 -3.08 -22.58
C PHE A 304 10.93 -4.62 -22.50
N CYS A 305 9.83 -5.26 -22.91
CA CYS A 305 9.62 -6.70 -22.74
C CYS A 305 10.72 -7.54 -23.42
N SER A 306 11.19 -7.13 -24.61
CA SER A 306 12.29 -7.79 -25.33
C SER A 306 13.62 -7.66 -24.57
N VAL A 307 13.92 -6.47 -24.02
CA VAL A 307 15.12 -6.21 -23.23
C VAL A 307 15.13 -7.05 -21.96
N ILE A 308 14.01 -7.07 -21.22
CA ILE A 308 13.85 -7.89 -20.02
C ILE A 308 14.03 -9.38 -20.35
N LYS A 309 13.46 -9.86 -21.47
CA LYS A 309 13.61 -11.24 -21.92
C LYS A 309 15.07 -11.58 -22.23
N LYS A 310 15.81 -10.67 -22.88
CA LYS A 310 17.23 -10.84 -23.18
C LYS A 310 18.04 -10.93 -21.88
N HIS A 311 17.82 -9.99 -20.97
CA HIS A 311 18.50 -9.96 -19.67
C HIS A 311 18.26 -11.23 -18.85
N LYS A 312 17.02 -11.74 -18.83
CA LYS A 312 16.71 -13.03 -18.17
C LYS A 312 17.58 -14.17 -18.71
N LYS A 313 17.70 -14.28 -20.04
CA LYS A 313 18.51 -15.35 -20.67
C LYS A 313 19.99 -15.22 -20.33
N GLU A 314 20.51 -13.99 -20.32
CA GLU A 314 21.91 -13.73 -19.94
C GLU A 314 22.18 -14.18 -18.49
N LEU A 315 21.26 -13.92 -17.57
CA LEU A 315 21.36 -14.38 -16.18
C LEU A 315 21.23 -15.90 -16.02
N GLU A 316 20.45 -16.57 -16.87
CA GLU A 316 20.29 -18.03 -16.87
C GLU A 316 21.53 -18.74 -17.43
N LEU A 317 22.22 -18.12 -18.40
CA LEU A 317 23.46 -18.65 -19.00
C LEU A 317 24.69 -18.46 -18.11
N ALA A 318 24.64 -17.48 -17.19
CA ALA A 318 25.74 -17.18 -16.26
C ALA A 318 25.72 -18.05 -14.99
N LYS A 319 24.75 -18.97 -14.86
CA LYS A 319 24.62 -19.93 -13.75
C LYS A 319 25.05 -21.31 -14.19
#